data_AF-A0A5C7ZW07-F1
#
_entry.id   AF-A0A5C7ZW07-F1
#
_cell.length_a   1.000
_cell.length_b   1.000
_cell.length_c   1.000
_cell.angle_alpha   90.00
_cell.angle_beta   90.00
_cell.angle_gamma   90.00
#
_symmetry.space_group_name_H-M   'P 1'
#
loop_
_entity.id
_entity.type
_entity.pdbx_description
1 polymer ?
#
loop_
_entity_poly.entity_id
_entity_poly.type
_entity_poly.pdbx_seq_one_letter_code
_entity_poly.pdbx_strand_id
1 'polypeptide(L)' 'MPDIKLPDGSIRSYEQAVTVAEVAASIGAGLARAALAGKVNGNLVDTSYLIES' A
#
# COMPACT_ATOMS: atom_id res chain seq x y z
N MET A 1 1.56 12.95 -4.78
CA MET A 1 0.32 12.47 -4.15
C MET A 1 -0.11 11.22 -4.90
N PRO A 2 0.24 10.02 -4.41
CA PRO A 2 -0.13 8.78 -5.10
C PRO A 2 -1.58 8.39 -4.80
N ASP A 3 -2.32 8.07 -5.87
CA ASP A 3 -3.63 7.43 -5.80
C ASP A 3 -3.46 5.92 -5.91
N ILE A 4 -3.73 5.22 -4.81
CA ILE A 4 -3.54 3.77 -4.72
C ILE A 4 -4.88 3.08 -4.89
N LYS A 5 -5.01 2.35 -6.00
CA LYS A 5 -6.17 1.50 -6.27
C LYS A 5 -5.96 0.11 -5.67
N LEU A 6 -6.90 -0.28 -4.81
CA LEU A 6 -6.92 -1.60 -4.18
C LEU A 6 -7.68 -2.62 -5.04
N PRO A 7 -7.48 -3.94 -4.81
CA PRO A 7 -8.14 -4.99 -5.59
C PRO A 7 -9.67 -5.02 -5.47
N ASP A 8 -10.23 -4.41 -4.42
CA ASP A 8 -11.66 -4.24 -4.20
C ASP A 8 -12.28 -3.11 -5.04
N GLY A 9 -11.44 -2.35 -5.78
CA GLY A 9 -11.84 -1.19 -6.56
C GLY A 9 -11.80 0.14 -5.79
N SER A 10 -11.55 0.12 -4.49
CA SER A 10 -11.39 1.32 -3.67
C SER A 10 -10.14 2.09 -4.08
N ILE A 11 -10.21 3.42 -4.07
CA ILE A 11 -9.07 4.31 -4.30
C ILE A 11 -8.75 5.04 -3.00
N ARG A 12 -7.48 5.05 -2.62
CA ARG A 12 -6.97 5.79 -1.47
C ARG A 12 -5.92 6.78 -1.93
N SER A 13 -6.17 8.06 -1.67
CA SER A 13 -5.26 9.15 -1.98
C SER A 13 -4.39 9.47 -0.77
N TYR A 14 -3.09 9.61 -0.98
CA TYR A 14 -2.13 9.98 0.06
C TYR A 14 -1.43 11.30 -0.29
N GLU A 15 -1.19 12.14 0.71
CA GLU A 15 -0.56 13.46 0.52
C GLU A 15 0.93 13.36 0.13
N GLN A 16 1.58 12.28 0.55
CA GLN A 16 3.00 11.99 0.31
C GLN A 16 3.21 10.57 -0.21
N ALA A 17 4.43 10.27 -0.65
CA ALA A 17 4.81 8.88 -0.95
C ALA A 17 4.65 8.04 0.32
N VAL A 18 4.05 6.86 0.15
CA VAL A 18 3.75 5.95 1.27
C VAL A 18 4.25 4.56 0.94
N THR A 19 4.66 3.84 1.97
CA THR A 19 5.09 2.46 1.84
C THR A 19 3.90 1.51 1.78
N VAL A 20 4.12 0.30 1.27
CA VAL A 20 3.10 -0.77 1.32
C VAL A 20 2.64 -1.03 2.77
N ALA A 21 3.56 -0.97 3.74
CA ALA A 21 3.25 -1.11 5.15
C ALA A 21 2.30 -0.01 5.66
N GLU A 22 2.55 1.25 5.31
CA GLU A 22 1.69 2.38 5.67
C GLU A 22 0.31 2.27 5.03
N VAL A 23 0.24 1.83 3.78
CA VAL A 23 -1.04 1.53 3.11
C VAL A 23 -1.81 0.45 3.89
N ALA A 24 -1.16 -0.66 4.24
CA ALA A 24 -1.78 -1.73 5.02
C ALA A 24 -2.24 -1.25 6.42
N ALA A 25 -1.44 -0.43 7.09
CA ALA A 25 -1.79 0.19 8.37
C ALA A 25 -3.00 1.11 8.27
N SER A 26 -3.13 1.87 7.19
CA SER A 26 -4.29 2.74 6.94
C SER A 26 -5.59 1.97 6.65
N ILE A 27 -5.50 0.69 6.25
CA ILE A 27 -6.66 -0.19 6.05
C ILE A 27 -7.06 -0.81 7.39
N GLY A 28 -6.09 -1.24 8.20
CA GLY A 28 -6.33 -1.66 9.57
C GLY A 28 -5.16 -2.40 10.19
N ALA A 29 -5.07 -2.35 11.52
CA ALA A 29 -3.98 -2.96 12.28
C ALA A 29 -3.83 -4.49 12.05
N GLY A 30 -4.95 -5.19 11.80
CA GLY A 30 -4.93 -6.61 11.48
C GLY A 30 -4.24 -6.91 10.14
N LEU A 31 -4.52 -6.11 9.11
CA LEU A 31 -3.88 -6.26 7.80
C LEU A 31 -2.40 -5.88 7.86
N ALA A 32 -2.06 -4.79 8.55
CA ALA A 32 -0.66 -4.40 8.75
C ALA A 32 0.16 -5.51 9.42
N ARG A 33 -0.41 -6.19 10.40
CA ARG A 33 0.26 -7.30 11.08
C ARG A 33 0.39 -8.55 10.20
N ALA A 34 -0.56 -8.76 9.28
CA ALA A 34 -0.54 -9.91 8.37
C ALA A 34 0.24 -9.64 7.06
N ALA A 35 0.57 -8.38 6.78
CA ALA A 35 1.27 -7.98 5.56
C ALA A 35 2.73 -8.46 5.57
N LEU A 36 3.06 -9.36 4.64
CA LEU A 36 4.42 -9.87 4.42
C LEU A 36 5.09 -9.24 3.19
N ALA A 37 4.30 -8.89 2.18
CA ALA A 37 4.73 -8.28 0.93
C ALA A 37 3.58 -7.49 0.30
N GLY A 38 3.90 -6.62 -0.65
CA GLY A 38 2.94 -5.93 -1.50
C GLY A 38 3.03 -6.40 -2.95
N LYS A 39 1.98 -6.10 -3.72
CA LYS A 39 2.03 -6.18 -5.18
C LYS A 39 1.70 -4.81 -5.76
N VAL A 40 2.68 -4.14 -6.35
CA VAL A 40 2.54 -2.80 -6.93
C VAL A 40 2.73 -2.92 -8.44
N ASN A 41 1.73 -2.51 -9.22
CA ASN A 41 1.75 -2.55 -10.69
C ASN A 41 2.17 -3.90 -11.29
N GLY A 42 1.77 -5.01 -10.66
CA GLY A 42 2.13 -6.35 -11.13
C GLY A 42 3.38 -6.95 -10.48
N ASN A 43 4.21 -6.13 -9.84
CA ASN A 43 5.49 -6.55 -9.26
C ASN A 43 5.34 -6.84 -7.75
N LEU A 44 5.90 -7.97 -7.31
CA LEU A 44 6.03 -8.28 -5.88
C LEU A 44 7.12 -7.41 -5.28
N VAL A 45 6.77 -6.72 -4.20
CA VAL A 45 7.65 -5.77 -3.50
C VAL A 45 7.60 -6.02 -2.00
N ASP A 46 8.63 -5.58 -1.30
CA ASP A 46 8.67 -5.65 0.16
C ASP A 46 7.67 -4.67 0.79
N THR A 47 7.33 -4.89 2.07
CA THR A 47 6.45 -3.97 2.81
C THR A 47 7.06 -2.58 3.03
N SER A 48 8.40 -2.49 3.05
CA SER A 48 9.14 -1.22 3.11
C SER A 48 9.23 -0.49 1.76
N TYR A 49 8.74 -1.08 0.67
CA TYR A 49 8.77 -0.45 -0.65
C TYR A 49 7.97 0.84 -0.65
N LEU A 50 8.64 1.94 -1.02
CA LEU A 50 8.05 3.27 -1.12
C LEU A 50 7.29 3.40 -2.44
N ILE A 51 5.99 3.68 -2.34
CA ILE A 51 5.13 3.92 -3.49
C ILE A 51 5.26 5.40 -3.84
N GLU A 52 6.15 5.66 -4.78
CA GLU A 52 6.40 6.96 -5.40
C GLU A 52 5.62 7.05 -6.71
N SER A 53 5.17 8.26 -7.06
CA SER A 53 4.40 8.52 -8.28
C SER A 53 5.30 8.75 -9.48
#